data_AF-A0A7W0GE86-F1
#
_entry.id   AF-A0A7W0GE86-F1
#
_cell.length_a   1.000
_cell.length_b   1.000
_cell.length_c   1.000
_cell.angle_alpha   90.00
_cell.angle_beta   90.00
_cell.angle_gamma   90.00
#
_symmetry.space_group_name_H-M   'P 1'
#
loop_
_entity.id
_entity.type
_entity.pdbx_description
1 polymer ?
#
loop_
_entity_poly.entity_id
_entity_poly.type
_entity_poly.pdbx_seq_one_letter_code
_entity_poly.pdbx_strand_id
1 'polypeptide(L)'
;MSNPTSVDGSSPRRAGTDFPGRARISTRTLRTDRWWLQPLITVSVLGVFVAYTGVRVFMRDYYWSDEYHYLTPLFSPCLSDSCVPGSAHFGTPLPELPLFIPLPFLVFPILAGFRATCYYYRKAYYRSAWLSPPACAVAEPHPRYSGETRFPLL
;
A
#
# COMPACT_ATOMS: atom_id res chain seq x y z
N MET A 1 -49.92 28.27 -2.68
CA MET A 1 -49.45 28.57 -1.30
C MET A 1 -49.84 27.38 -0.42
N SER A 2 -49.11 26.88 0.58
CA SER A 2 -47.78 27.19 1.18
C SER A 2 -47.59 26.18 2.34
N ASN A 3 -46.42 25.66 2.73
CA ASN A 3 -45.02 25.81 2.29
C ASN A 3 -44.26 24.51 2.71
N PRO A 4 -43.19 24.04 2.03
CA PRO A 4 -42.42 22.88 2.52
C PRO A 4 -41.74 23.17 3.86
N THR A 5 -41.80 22.21 4.79
CA THR A 5 -41.10 22.29 6.08
C THR A 5 -39.59 22.22 5.89
N SER A 6 -38.93 23.32 6.21
CA SER A 6 -37.47 23.42 6.32
C SER A 6 -36.92 22.43 7.33
N VAL A 7 -36.06 21.52 6.88
CA VAL A 7 -35.17 20.76 7.77
C VAL A 7 -33.78 21.38 7.66
N ASP A 8 -33.59 22.47 8.40
CA ASP A 8 -32.26 22.89 8.83
C ASP A 8 -31.88 22.12 10.11
N GLY A 9 -30.59 21.95 10.35
CA GLY A 9 -30.07 21.17 11.48
C GLY A 9 -29.14 20.05 11.03
N SER A 10 -27.84 20.29 11.22
CA SER A 10 -26.72 19.41 10.92
C SER A 10 -26.66 18.14 11.80
N SER A 11 -27.63 17.24 11.65
CA SER A 11 -27.52 15.88 12.20
C SER A 11 -26.23 15.20 11.69
N PRO A 12 -25.44 14.54 12.56
CA PRO A 12 -24.35 13.71 12.10
C PRO A 12 -24.93 12.63 11.19
N ARG A 13 -24.44 12.57 9.93
CA ARG A 13 -24.94 11.63 8.92
C ARG A 13 -24.86 10.21 9.46
N ARG A 14 -26.03 9.61 9.75
CA ARG A 14 -26.16 8.22 10.17
C ARG A 14 -25.64 7.32 9.06
N ALA A 15 -24.48 6.71 9.29
CA ALA A 15 -23.78 5.90 8.30
C ALA A 15 -23.85 4.40 8.67
N GLY A 16 -23.73 3.52 7.68
CA GLY A 16 -23.72 2.07 7.92
C GLY A 16 -25.05 1.53 8.47
N THR A 17 -25.02 0.96 9.68
CA THR A 17 -26.16 0.28 10.33
C THR A 17 -27.25 1.22 10.83
N ASP A 18 -26.94 2.51 11.00
CA ASP A 18 -27.89 3.49 11.56
C ASP A 18 -28.79 4.16 10.50
N PHE A 19 -28.67 3.73 9.24
CA PHE A 19 -29.47 4.24 8.14
C PHE A 19 -30.93 3.74 8.24
N PRO A 20 -31.95 4.61 8.07
CA PRO A 20 -33.35 4.21 8.14
C PRO A 20 -33.69 3.09 7.13
N GLY A 21 -34.39 2.07 7.61
CA GLY A 21 -34.71 0.86 6.83
C GLY A 21 -33.73 -0.32 7.02
N ARG A 22 -32.61 -0.14 7.74
CA ARG A 22 -31.74 -1.25 8.19
C ARG A 22 -32.02 -1.64 9.64
N ALA A 23 -31.71 -2.89 9.98
CA ALA A 23 -31.75 -3.37 11.35
C ALA A 23 -30.70 -2.66 12.20
N ARG A 24 -31.13 -1.99 13.28
CA ARG A 24 -30.24 -1.30 14.22
C ARG A 24 -29.59 -2.33 15.13
N ILE A 25 -28.28 -2.46 15.03
CA ILE A 25 -27.47 -3.39 15.83
C ILE A 25 -26.63 -2.52 16.76
N SER A 26 -26.79 -2.69 18.08
CA SER A 26 -26.00 -1.94 19.08
C SER A 26 -24.53 -2.37 19.15
N THR A 27 -24.24 -3.61 18.74
CA THR A 27 -22.90 -4.20 18.71
C THR A 27 -22.15 -3.86 17.43
N ARG A 28 -20.88 -3.42 17.53
CA ARG A 28 -20.04 -3.06 16.36
C ARG A 28 -19.87 -4.20 15.34
N THR A 29 -19.87 -5.47 15.78
CA THR A 29 -19.81 -6.66 14.92
C THR A 29 -20.63 -7.80 15.53
N LEU A 30 -21.41 -8.52 14.72
CA LEU A 30 -22.06 -9.78 15.11
C LEU A 30 -21.19 -11.03 14.84
N ARG A 31 -20.04 -10.86 14.17
CA ARG A 31 -19.08 -11.95 13.91
C ARG A 31 -18.33 -12.35 15.17
N THR A 32 -18.31 -13.65 15.45
CA THR A 32 -17.57 -14.29 16.55
C THR A 32 -16.28 -14.98 16.08
N ASP A 33 -16.04 -15.05 14.77
CA ASP A 33 -14.83 -15.63 14.17
C ASP A 33 -13.64 -14.65 14.18
N ARG A 34 -12.44 -15.16 13.89
CA ARG A 34 -11.19 -14.38 13.85
C ARG A 34 -11.07 -13.56 12.55
N TRP A 35 -12.08 -12.76 12.21
CA TRP A 35 -12.15 -11.94 11.00
C TRP A 35 -10.97 -10.96 10.84
N TRP A 36 -10.33 -10.57 11.95
CA TRP A 36 -9.17 -9.69 11.98
C TRP A 36 -7.85 -10.40 11.61
N LEU A 37 -7.80 -11.74 11.64
CA LEU A 37 -6.56 -12.49 11.42
C LEU A 37 -6.05 -12.35 9.98
N GLN A 38 -6.96 -12.40 8.99
CA GLN A 38 -6.59 -12.24 7.58
C GLN A 38 -5.97 -10.87 7.27
N PRO A 39 -6.61 -9.71 7.61
CA PRO A 39 -5.97 -8.41 7.39
C PRO A 39 -4.67 -8.25 8.19
N LEU A 40 -4.60 -8.78 9.41
CA LEU A 40 -3.36 -8.74 10.22
C LEU A 40 -2.21 -9.49 9.53
N ILE A 41 -2.43 -10.71 9.04
CA ILE A 41 -1.41 -11.45 8.28
C ILE A 41 -0.98 -10.67 7.04
N THR A 42 -1.92 -10.10 6.28
CA THR A 42 -1.61 -9.33 5.07
C THR A 42 -0.73 -8.10 5.37
N VAL A 43 -1.07 -7.30 6.38
CA VAL A 43 -0.25 -6.11 6.72
C VAL A 43 1.10 -6.50 7.33
N SER A 44 1.17 -7.59 8.11
CA SER A 44 2.44 -8.11 8.64
C SER A 44 3.38 -8.60 7.54
N VAL A 45 2.91 -9.42 6.61
CA VAL A 45 3.73 -9.94 5.50
C VAL A 45 4.19 -8.80 4.58
N LEU A 46 3.31 -7.85 4.25
CA LEU A 46 3.69 -6.67 3.45
C LEU A 46 4.70 -5.78 4.20
N GLY A 47 4.51 -5.57 5.50
CA GLY A 47 5.44 -4.79 6.34
C GLY A 47 6.83 -5.42 6.41
N VAL A 48 6.92 -6.73 6.64
CA VAL A 48 8.18 -7.49 6.61
C VAL A 48 8.83 -7.43 5.23
N PHE A 49 8.06 -7.59 4.15
CA PHE A 49 8.58 -7.47 2.79
C PHE A 49 9.15 -6.08 2.48
N VAL A 50 8.46 -5.00 2.88
CA VAL A 50 8.91 -3.62 2.69
C VAL A 50 10.18 -3.34 3.51
N ALA A 51 10.21 -3.75 4.78
CA ALA A 51 11.39 -3.59 5.63
C ALA A 51 12.61 -4.36 5.08
N TYR A 52 12.43 -5.64 4.71
CA TYR A 52 13.47 -6.47 4.12
C TYR A 52 13.98 -5.88 2.79
N THR A 53 13.08 -5.48 1.90
CA THR A 53 13.45 -4.88 0.61
C THR A 53 14.21 -3.57 0.84
N GLY A 54 13.76 -2.72 1.77
CA GLY A 54 14.47 -1.50 2.15
C GLY A 54 15.90 -1.77 2.59
N VAL A 55 16.10 -2.69 3.56
CA VAL A 55 17.43 -3.10 4.03
C VAL A 55 18.30 -3.59 2.87
N ARG A 56 17.79 -4.49 2.02
CA ARG A 56 18.55 -5.02 0.86
C ARG A 56 18.90 -3.94 -0.17
N VAL A 57 18.02 -2.97 -0.38
CA VAL A 57 18.20 -1.85 -1.31
C VAL A 57 19.26 -0.85 -0.82
N PHE A 58 19.37 -0.62 0.49
CA PHE A 58 20.41 0.22 1.08
C PHE A 58 21.75 -0.52 1.32
N MET A 59 21.72 -1.84 1.50
CA MET A 59 22.94 -2.65 1.70
C MET A 59 23.86 -2.65 0.48
N ARG A 60 23.31 -2.55 -0.74
CA ARG A 60 24.05 -2.58 -2.02
C ARG A 60 24.94 -3.82 -2.26
N ASP A 61 24.74 -4.91 -1.52
CA ASP A 61 25.51 -6.15 -1.67
C ASP A 61 24.69 -7.33 -2.21
N TYR A 62 25.40 -8.35 -2.70
CA TYR A 62 24.85 -9.64 -3.16
C TYR A 62 23.75 -9.48 -4.23
N TYR A 63 23.97 -8.57 -5.19
CA TYR A 63 23.01 -8.26 -6.26
C TYR A 63 23.53 -8.67 -7.66
N TRP A 64 24.82 -8.98 -7.78
CA TRP A 64 25.52 -9.48 -8.97
C TRP A 64 26.10 -10.87 -8.69
N SER A 65 26.05 -11.75 -9.68
CA SER A 65 26.80 -13.01 -9.71
C SER A 65 27.68 -13.04 -10.95
N ASP A 66 29.00 -13.08 -10.73
CA ASP A 66 30.00 -13.08 -11.79
C ASP A 66 29.97 -14.38 -12.60
N GLU A 67 29.91 -15.53 -11.91
CA GLU A 67 29.84 -16.87 -12.51
C GLU A 67 28.70 -17.01 -13.54
N TYR A 68 27.50 -16.52 -13.20
CA TYR A 68 26.31 -16.63 -14.06
C TYR A 68 25.98 -15.33 -14.83
N HIS A 69 26.83 -14.30 -14.72
CA HIS A 69 26.60 -12.95 -15.25
C HIS A 69 25.19 -12.42 -14.92
N TYR A 70 24.69 -12.73 -13.71
CA TYR A 70 23.31 -12.50 -13.32
C TYR A 70 23.18 -11.25 -12.46
N LEU A 71 22.50 -10.24 -13.00
CA LEU A 71 22.05 -9.06 -12.26
C LEU A 71 20.64 -9.29 -11.73
N THR A 72 20.41 -9.10 -10.43
CA THR A 72 19.07 -9.19 -9.86
C THR A 72 18.11 -8.15 -10.48
N PRO A 73 16.85 -8.52 -10.83
CA PRO A 73 15.91 -7.61 -11.49
C PRO A 73 15.62 -6.32 -10.72
N LEU A 74 15.82 -6.30 -9.41
CA LEU A 74 15.60 -5.10 -8.60
C LEU A 74 16.69 -4.03 -8.83
N PHE A 75 17.92 -4.45 -9.10
CA PHE A 75 19.10 -3.58 -9.34
C PHE A 75 19.37 -3.34 -10.83
N SER A 76 18.53 -3.91 -11.71
CA SER A 76 18.58 -3.68 -13.15
C SER A 76 17.72 -2.46 -13.53
N PRO A 77 18.16 -1.59 -14.46
CA PRO A 77 19.53 -1.51 -14.98
C PRO A 77 20.45 -0.75 -14.01
N CYS A 78 21.69 -1.23 -13.84
CA CYS A 78 22.73 -0.42 -13.20
C CYS A 78 23.23 0.67 -14.18
N LEU A 79 23.22 1.94 -13.73
CA LEU A 79 23.64 3.11 -14.50
C LEU A 79 24.73 3.95 -13.81
N SER A 80 25.31 3.51 -12.68
CA SER A 80 26.29 4.29 -11.90
C SER A 80 27.63 3.56 -11.75
N ASP A 81 28.72 4.33 -11.75
CA ASP A 81 30.08 3.86 -11.49
C ASP A 81 30.24 3.18 -10.11
N SER A 82 29.30 3.37 -9.18
CA SER A 82 29.28 2.66 -7.88
C SER A 82 28.89 1.18 -7.96
N CYS A 83 28.60 0.64 -9.14
CA CYS A 83 28.28 -0.77 -9.31
C CYS A 83 29.52 -1.65 -9.47
N VAL A 84 29.41 -2.92 -9.06
CA VAL A 84 30.39 -3.97 -9.35
C VAL A 84 30.72 -4.00 -10.86
N PRO A 85 32.01 -3.99 -11.25
CA PRO A 85 32.43 -4.09 -12.64
C PRO A 85 31.78 -5.27 -13.37
N GLY A 86 31.43 -5.09 -14.64
CA GLY A 86 30.72 -6.10 -15.44
C GLY A 86 29.19 -6.13 -15.26
N SER A 87 28.65 -5.59 -14.16
CA SER A 87 27.20 -5.58 -13.91
C SER A 87 26.39 -4.50 -14.66
N ALA A 88 27.07 -3.56 -15.33
CA ALA A 88 26.45 -2.43 -16.05
C ALA A 88 26.21 -2.74 -17.54
N HIS A 89 25.16 -3.51 -17.86
CA HIS A 89 24.85 -3.92 -19.24
C HIS A 89 24.55 -2.76 -20.23
N PHE A 90 24.22 -1.57 -19.73
CA PHE A 90 23.91 -0.37 -20.54
C PHE A 90 24.94 0.77 -20.36
N GLY A 91 26.08 0.49 -19.72
CA GLY A 91 27.07 1.50 -19.32
C GLY A 91 26.66 2.32 -18.10
N THR A 92 27.56 3.19 -17.64
CA THR A 92 27.41 4.01 -16.43
C THR A 92 27.37 5.51 -16.75
N PRO A 93 26.23 6.07 -17.20
CA PRO A 93 26.10 7.50 -17.46
C PRO A 93 26.09 8.38 -16.19
N LEU A 94 26.03 7.78 -15.00
CA LEU A 94 26.01 8.48 -13.71
C LEU A 94 27.33 8.24 -12.96
N PRO A 95 27.86 9.28 -12.29
CA PRO A 95 29.04 9.13 -11.43
C PRO A 95 28.73 8.26 -10.20
N GLU A 96 29.73 8.12 -9.33
CA GLU A 96 29.56 7.46 -8.03
C GLU A 96 28.38 8.04 -7.23
N LEU A 97 27.45 7.16 -6.82
CA LEU A 97 26.25 7.55 -6.08
C LEU A 97 26.52 7.50 -4.57
N PRO A 98 26.36 8.63 -3.83
CA PRO A 98 26.63 8.70 -2.40
C PRO A 98 25.76 7.69 -1.64
N LEU A 99 26.27 7.15 -0.52
CA LEU A 99 25.74 5.93 0.13
C LEU A 99 24.22 5.97 0.41
N PHE A 100 23.65 7.17 0.66
CA PHE A 100 22.22 7.37 0.91
C PHE A 100 21.29 7.16 -0.31
N ILE A 101 21.79 7.21 -1.55
CA ILE A 101 20.97 7.01 -2.76
C ILE A 101 21.06 5.54 -3.19
N PRO A 102 20.01 4.72 -3.04
CA PRO A 102 20.09 3.32 -3.43
C PRO A 102 20.41 3.14 -4.93
N LEU A 103 21.29 2.20 -5.28
CA LEU A 103 21.61 1.85 -6.68
C LEU A 103 20.35 1.65 -7.56
N PRO A 104 19.28 0.97 -7.11
CA PRO A 104 18.04 0.84 -7.88
C PRO A 104 17.14 2.09 -7.88
N PHE A 105 17.67 3.31 -7.73
CA PHE A 105 16.90 4.55 -7.60
C PHE A 105 15.85 4.77 -8.71
N LEU A 106 16.05 4.22 -9.91
CA LEU A 106 15.13 4.35 -11.04
C LEU A 106 14.03 3.27 -11.00
N VAL A 107 14.40 1.99 -10.87
CA VAL A 107 13.45 0.88 -10.96
C VAL A 107 12.71 0.62 -9.65
N PHE A 108 13.32 0.90 -8.49
CA PHE A 108 12.66 0.78 -7.19
C PHE A 108 11.36 1.61 -7.09
N PRO A 109 11.32 2.93 -7.36
CA PRO A 109 10.08 3.70 -7.28
C PRO A 109 9.06 3.31 -8.35
N ILE A 110 9.49 2.88 -9.55
CA ILE A 110 8.58 2.41 -10.61
C ILE A 110 7.91 1.09 -10.18
N LEU A 111 8.70 0.11 -9.73
CA LEU A 111 8.21 -1.21 -9.32
C LEU A 111 7.38 -1.12 -8.01
N ALA A 112 7.83 -0.32 -7.04
CA ALA A 112 7.08 -0.05 -5.82
C ALA A 112 5.79 0.73 -6.11
N GLY A 113 5.83 1.73 -6.99
CA GLY A 113 4.67 2.50 -7.42
C GLY A 113 3.64 1.65 -8.16
N PHE A 114 4.07 0.81 -9.10
CA PHE A 114 3.20 -0.16 -9.77
C PHE A 114 2.56 -1.14 -8.77
N ARG A 115 3.36 -1.69 -7.84
CA ARG A 115 2.82 -2.56 -6.78
C ARG A 115 1.86 -1.83 -5.86
N ALA A 116 2.09 -0.57 -5.50
CA ALA A 116 1.18 0.21 -4.65
C ALA A 116 -0.14 0.57 -5.34
N THR A 117 -0.08 0.91 -6.64
CA THR A 117 -1.23 1.38 -7.42
C THR A 117 -2.09 0.24 -7.99
N CYS A 118 -1.51 -0.93 -8.25
CA CYS A 118 -2.20 -2.11 -8.78
C CYS A 118 -3.47 -2.45 -7.98
N TYR A 119 -4.60 -2.60 -8.68
CA TYR A 119 -5.93 -2.87 -8.11
C TYR A 119 -5.95 -3.99 -7.05
N TYR A 120 -5.15 -5.04 -7.24
CA TYR A 120 -5.07 -6.16 -6.29
C TYR A 120 -4.40 -5.78 -4.96
N TYR A 121 -3.28 -5.07 -5.01
CA TYR A 121 -2.55 -4.58 -3.84
C TYR A 121 -3.27 -3.41 -3.17
N ARG A 122 -3.89 -2.53 -3.97
CA ARG A 122 -4.82 -1.50 -3.50
C ARG A 122 -5.90 -2.14 -2.62
N LYS A 123 -6.61 -3.16 -3.11
CA LYS A 123 -7.61 -3.91 -2.33
C LYS A 123 -7.07 -4.50 -1.03
N ALA A 124 -5.82 -4.98 -1.02
CA ALA A 124 -5.16 -5.43 0.21
C ALA A 124 -5.00 -4.27 1.20
N TYR A 125 -4.36 -3.17 0.80
CA TYR A 125 -4.13 -1.97 1.61
C TYR A 125 -5.43 -1.39 2.20
N TYR A 126 -6.47 -1.22 1.39
CA TYR A 126 -7.78 -0.75 1.83
C TYR A 126 -8.38 -1.62 2.96
N ARG A 127 -8.24 -2.95 2.87
CA ARG A 127 -8.82 -3.88 3.86
C ARG A 127 -7.92 -4.12 5.07
N SER A 128 -6.60 -4.13 4.91
CA SER A 128 -5.65 -4.49 5.97
C SER A 128 -5.02 -3.30 6.70
N ALA A 129 -4.85 -2.16 6.02
CA ALA A 129 -4.29 -0.95 6.63
C ALA A 129 -5.37 0.11 6.91
N TRP A 130 -6.36 0.27 6.01
CA TRP A 130 -7.45 1.25 6.17
C TRP A 130 -8.76 0.69 6.74
N LEU A 131 -8.89 -0.63 6.86
CA LEU A 131 -10.09 -1.29 7.41
C LEU A 131 -11.41 -0.86 6.72
N SER A 132 -11.41 -0.72 5.39
CA SER A 132 -12.54 -0.21 4.60
C SER A 132 -13.06 -1.22 3.55
N PRO A 133 -14.09 -2.01 3.86
CA PRO A 133 -14.33 -2.68 5.15
C PRO A 133 -13.41 -3.90 5.31
N PRO A 134 -13.01 -4.28 6.54
CA PRO A 134 -12.03 -5.35 6.71
C PRO A 134 -12.60 -6.73 6.35
N ALA A 135 -13.89 -6.96 6.62
CA ALA A 135 -14.60 -8.21 6.32
C ALA A 135 -16.10 -7.98 6.12
N CYS A 136 -16.79 -8.94 5.49
CA CYS A 136 -18.25 -8.92 5.35
C CYS A 136 -18.90 -8.88 6.74
N ALA A 137 -19.93 -8.03 6.91
CA ALA A 137 -20.64 -7.77 8.16
C ALA A 137 -19.79 -7.17 9.31
N VAL A 138 -18.63 -6.58 9.00
CA VAL A 138 -17.87 -5.72 9.91
C VAL A 138 -17.99 -4.27 9.42
N ALA A 139 -18.53 -3.39 10.26
CA ALA A 139 -18.67 -1.97 9.92
C ALA A 139 -17.30 -1.29 9.82
N GLU A 140 -17.16 -0.35 8.88
CA GLU A 140 -15.95 0.47 8.76
C GLU A 140 -15.78 1.34 10.02
N PRO A 141 -14.55 1.51 10.54
CA PRO A 141 -14.31 2.40 11.68
C PRO A 141 -14.38 3.88 11.29
N HIS A 142 -14.37 4.21 9.99
CA HIS A 142 -14.32 5.57 9.49
C HIS A 142 -15.72 6.23 9.43
N PRO A 143 -15.94 7.39 10.06
CA PRO A 143 -17.26 8.05 10.11
C PRO A 143 -17.64 8.78 8.81
N ARG A 144 -16.72 8.88 7.85
CA ARG A 144 -16.93 9.45 6.52
C ARG A 144 -16.12 8.62 5.52
N TYR A 145 -16.78 8.16 4.47
CA TYR A 145 -16.12 7.53 3.34
C TYR A 145 -15.22 8.56 2.64
N SER A 146 -13.90 8.42 2.77
CA SER A 146 -12.92 9.25 2.06
C SER A 146 -12.58 8.72 0.67
N GLY A 147 -12.78 7.41 0.45
CA GLY A 147 -12.87 6.76 -0.86
C GLY A 147 -11.63 6.85 -1.76
N GLU A 148 -11.82 6.41 -3.00
CA GLU A 148 -10.86 6.49 -4.12
C GLU A 148 -10.67 7.93 -4.64
N THR A 149 -11.19 8.95 -3.94
CA THR A 149 -11.20 10.36 -4.40
C THR A 149 -10.15 11.24 -3.70
N ARG A 150 -9.29 10.67 -2.85
CA ARG A 150 -8.25 11.43 -2.14
C ARG A 150 -6.95 10.63 -2.00
N PHE A 151 -5.82 11.25 -2.36
CA PHE A 151 -4.48 10.71 -2.09
C PHE A 151 -4.32 10.41 -0.58
N PRO A 152 -3.77 9.26 -0.14
CA PRO A 152 -3.01 8.24 -0.89
C PRO A 152 -3.85 7.08 -1.47
N LEU A 153 -5.17 7.24 -1.59
CA LEU A 153 -6.11 6.19 -2.00
C LEU A 153 -6.58 6.28 -3.47
N LEU A 154 -6.04 7.24 -4.24
CA LEU A 154 -6.30 7.43 -5.67
C LEU A 154 -5.82 6.25 -6.53
#